data_AF-A0A151S9C3-F1
#
_entry.id   AF-A0A151S9C3-F1
#
_cell.length_a   1.000
_cell.length_b   1.000
_cell.length_c   1.000
_cell.angle_alpha   90.00
_cell.angle_beta   90.00
_cell.angle_gamma   90.00
#
_symmetry.space_group_name_H-M   'P 1'
#
loop_
_entity.id
_entity.type
_entity.pdbx_description
1 polymer ?
#
loop_
_entity_poly.entity_id
_entity_poly.type
_entity_poly.pdbx_seq_one_letter_code
_entity_poly.pdbx_strand_id
1 'polypeptide(L)'
;MVEPISIYPSTEGMVNQDLAIKISLIQERITSQTGFKISYRKAWMAKQKTIVNIFGDWEESYAYLPRWLQYMKEIAPGSFYDLCHDEFFVGNRCDRGYRQFHRLFWTFKPCCDAFNFCKPLIQVDGTHLYGKYRGTLLIATTQDGNNNVLPLAFVVVEGETLLAWSWFLSHLRLHVTNKEGICLISDRHRSIKSTIDNEAIGWRPPNAYHKYCIRHITSNFNTRFKDVKLKQKLVKLGTYCYFKFLNHFKIFIVNYL
;
A
#
# COMPACT_ATOMS: atom_id res chain seq x y z
N MET A 1 12.48 32.07 31.03
CA MET A 1 11.94 30.91 30.29
C MET A 1 11.55 31.43 28.92
N VAL A 2 12.26 31.06 27.86
CA VAL A 2 12.01 31.56 26.50
C VAL A 2 10.99 30.63 25.84
N GLU A 3 9.86 31.18 25.39
CA GLU A 3 8.85 30.44 24.65
C GLU A 3 9.39 29.90 23.31
N PRO A 4 8.85 28.77 22.80
CA PRO A 4 9.41 28.06 21.65
C PRO A 4 9.00 28.65 20.29
N ILE A 5 8.89 29.98 20.19
CA ILE A 5 8.34 30.68 19.02
C ILE A 5 9.27 30.58 17.79
N SER A 6 10.57 30.36 17.96
CA SER A 6 11.53 30.34 16.82
C SER A 6 11.69 28.99 16.11
N ILE A 7 11.16 27.88 16.66
CA ILE A 7 11.34 26.55 16.07
C ILE A 7 10.28 26.28 14.99
N TYR A 8 9.03 26.67 15.23
CA TYR A 8 7.90 26.28 14.37
C TYR A 8 7.97 26.85 12.94
N PRO A 9 8.28 28.14 12.71
CA PRO A 9 8.33 28.69 11.35
C PRO A 9 9.44 28.05 10.51
N SER A 10 10.54 27.63 11.17
CA SER A 10 11.68 27.00 10.50
C SER A 10 11.40 25.57 10.05
N THR A 11 10.54 24.85 10.77
CA THR A 11 10.18 23.46 10.45
C THR A 11 8.98 23.36 9.51
N GLU A 12 8.04 24.30 9.56
CA GLU A 12 6.84 24.31 8.69
C GLU A 12 7.18 24.30 7.20
N GLY A 13 8.02 25.23 6.74
CA GLY A 13 8.40 25.28 5.32
C GLY A 13 9.10 24.00 4.84
N MET A 14 9.92 23.40 5.70
CA MET A 14 10.63 22.16 5.40
C MET A 14 9.70 20.95 5.31
N VAL A 15 8.78 20.82 6.27
CA VAL A 15 7.83 19.70 6.34
C VAL A 15 6.77 19.81 5.24
N ASN A 16 6.34 21.03 4.90
CA ASN A 16 5.37 21.25 3.83
C ASN A 16 5.95 20.88 2.44
N GLN A 17 7.26 21.06 2.24
CA GLN A 17 7.94 20.67 1.01
C GLN A 17 8.26 19.17 0.95
N ASP A 18 8.69 18.58 2.07
CA ASP A 18 9.04 17.17 2.15
C ASP A 18 8.71 16.57 3.54
N LEU A 19 7.63 15.78 3.57
CA LEU A 19 7.22 15.00 4.74
C LEU A 19 8.29 13.98 5.18
N ALA A 20 9.11 13.48 4.25
CA ALA A 20 10.16 12.50 4.52
C ALA A 20 11.48 13.13 5.00
N ILE A 21 11.51 14.46 5.18
CA ILE A 21 12.75 15.18 5.52
C ILE A 21 13.46 14.58 6.75
N LYS A 22 14.77 14.37 6.62
CA LYS A 22 15.60 13.80 7.69
C LYS A 22 15.63 14.73 8.89
N ILE A 23 15.51 14.16 10.10
CA ILE A 23 15.59 14.91 11.36
C ILE A 23 16.93 15.64 11.49
N SER A 24 18.03 15.07 10.97
CA SER A 24 19.35 15.72 10.97
C SER A 24 19.35 17.05 10.22
N LEU A 25 18.65 17.14 9.09
CA LEU A 25 18.54 18.38 8.30
C LEU A 25 17.73 19.44 9.05
N ILE A 26 16.68 19.03 9.78
CA ILE A 26 15.93 19.92 10.67
C ILE A 26 16.85 20.48 11.76
N GLN A 27 17.69 19.63 12.38
CA GLN A 27 18.64 20.08 13.39
C GLN A 27 19.66 21.08 12.83
N GLU A 28 20.23 20.79 11.66
CA GLU A 28 21.18 21.68 10.97
C GLU A 28 20.55 23.03 10.66
N ARG A 29 19.33 23.04 10.11
CA ARG A 29 18.61 24.27 9.79
C ARG A 29 18.36 25.12 11.02
N ILE A 30 17.82 24.53 12.09
CA ILE A 30 17.56 25.25 13.34
C ILE A 30 18.86 25.78 13.96
N THR A 31 19.93 24.99 13.92
CA THR A 31 21.25 25.42 14.42
C THR A 31 21.78 26.61 13.60
N SER A 32 21.65 26.57 12.27
CA SER A 32 22.10 27.65 11.38
C SER A 32 21.35 28.97 11.57
N GLN A 33 20.05 28.91 11.90
CA GLN A 33 19.20 30.10 12.04
C GLN A 33 19.24 30.70 13.44
N THR A 34 19.35 29.86 14.48
CA THR A 34 19.24 30.29 15.87
C THR A 34 20.57 30.33 16.61
N GLY A 35 21.61 29.68 16.07
CA GLY A 35 22.88 29.45 16.76
C GLY A 35 22.83 28.36 17.84
N PHE A 36 21.66 27.80 18.15
CA PHE A 36 21.48 26.81 19.20
C PHE A 36 21.34 25.39 18.65
N LYS A 37 22.18 24.48 19.17
CA LYS A 37 22.10 23.05 18.83
C LYS A 37 20.97 22.37 19.61
N ILE A 38 19.97 21.87 18.90
CA ILE A 38 18.87 21.10 19.49
C ILE A 38 19.15 19.59 19.46
N SER A 39 18.58 18.85 20.41
CA SER A 39 18.66 17.39 20.41
C SER A 39 17.79 16.76 19.33
N TYR A 40 18.15 15.55 18.90
CA TYR A 40 17.39 14.79 17.90
C TYR A 40 15.92 14.62 18.30
N ARG A 41 15.66 14.29 19.58
CA ARG A 41 14.31 14.12 20.12
C ARG A 41 13.47 15.40 20.01
N LYS A 42 14.05 16.57 20.28
CA LYS A 42 13.35 17.85 20.13
C LYS A 42 13.01 18.14 18.66
N ALA A 43 13.95 17.92 17.75
CA ALA A 43 13.72 18.08 16.31
C ALA A 43 12.65 17.11 15.79
N TRP A 44 12.68 15.85 16.24
CA TRP A 44 11.67 14.86 15.90
C TRP A 44 10.28 15.26 16.42
N MET A 45 10.16 15.68 17.69
CA MET A 45 8.89 16.14 18.24
C MET A 45 8.37 17.40 17.53
N ALA A 46 9.25 18.35 17.18
CA ALA A 46 8.89 19.52 16.39
C ALA A 46 8.33 19.11 15.01
N LYS A 47 9.02 18.20 14.31
CA LYS A 47 8.53 17.64 13.04
C LYS A 47 7.13 17.02 13.20
N GLN A 48 6.92 16.18 14.21
CA GLN A 48 5.61 15.54 14.42
C GLN A 48 4.50 16.55 14.70
N LYS A 49 4.77 17.58 15.52
CA LYS A 49 3.80 18.66 15.76
C LYS A 49 3.50 19.46 14.49
N THR A 50 4.53 19.80 13.71
CA THR A 50 4.35 20.50 12.45
C THR A 50 3.53 19.67 11.46
N ILE A 51 3.74 18.35 11.38
CA ILE A 51 2.91 17.46 10.54
C ILE A 51 1.44 17.54 10.96
N VAL A 52 1.16 17.39 12.27
CA VAL A 52 -0.21 17.48 12.80
C VAL A 52 -0.83 18.85 12.50
N ASN A 53 -0.07 19.94 12.63
CA ASN A 53 -0.59 21.27 12.36
C ASN A 53 -0.93 21.49 10.87
N ILE A 54 -0.16 20.91 9.94
CA ILE A 54 -0.33 21.13 8.49
C ILE A 54 -1.35 20.16 7.89
N PHE A 55 -1.26 18.88 8.25
CA PHE A 55 -2.00 17.79 7.60
C PHE A 55 -3.14 17.25 8.45
N GLY A 56 -3.24 17.70 9.71
CA GLY A 56 -4.12 17.12 10.70
C GLY A 56 -3.51 15.92 11.42
N ASP A 57 -4.17 15.47 12.47
CA ASP A 57 -3.78 14.25 13.17
C ASP A 57 -4.28 12.98 12.45
N TRP A 58 -4.01 11.82 13.06
CA TRP A 58 -4.38 10.53 12.49
C TRP A 58 -5.90 10.38 12.43
N GLU A 59 -6.60 10.75 13.51
CA GLU A 59 -8.05 10.71 13.62
C GLU A 59 -8.72 11.58 12.56
N GLU A 60 -8.24 12.80 12.36
CA GLU A 60 -8.71 13.72 11.30
C GLU A 60 -8.49 13.12 9.91
N SER A 61 -7.33 12.48 9.67
CA SER A 61 -7.04 11.81 8.40
C SER A 61 -8.05 10.71 8.07
N TYR A 62 -8.39 9.87 9.05
CA TYR A 62 -9.41 8.82 8.88
C TYR A 62 -10.82 9.41 8.74
N ALA A 63 -11.14 10.47 9.48
CA ALA A 63 -12.42 11.17 9.38
C ALA A 63 -12.60 11.86 8.01
N TYR A 64 -11.50 12.21 7.33
CA TYR A 64 -11.54 12.81 5.99
C TYR A 64 -11.80 11.79 4.86
N LEU A 65 -11.49 10.51 5.06
CA LEU A 65 -11.61 9.47 4.03
C LEU A 65 -12.99 9.43 3.34
N PRO A 66 -14.14 9.42 4.04
CA PRO A 66 -15.45 9.38 3.39
C PRO A 66 -15.65 10.53 2.38
N ARG A 67 -15.23 11.75 2.75
CA ARG A 67 -15.34 12.93 1.88
C ARG A 67 -14.42 12.80 0.66
N TRP A 68 -13.20 12.35 0.86
CA TRP A 68 -12.27 12.10 -0.24
C TRP A 68 -12.80 11.03 -1.21
N LEU A 69 -13.35 9.94 -0.68
CA LEU A 69 -13.92 8.84 -1.45
C LEU A 69 -15.13 9.29 -2.29
N GLN A 70 -15.99 10.13 -1.71
CA GLN A 70 -17.10 10.74 -2.43
C GLN A 70 -16.60 11.62 -3.57
N TYR A 71 -15.66 12.52 -3.29
CA TYR A 71 -15.07 13.41 -4.31
C TYR A 71 -14.38 12.63 -5.44
N MET A 72 -13.70 11.53 -5.10
CA MET A 72 -13.07 10.63 -6.06
C MET A 72 -14.11 10.02 -7.03
N LYS A 73 -15.30 9.65 -6.54
CA LYS A 73 -16.40 9.19 -7.41
C LYS A 73 -17.00 10.30 -8.27
N GLU A 74 -17.04 11.53 -7.76
CA GLU A 74 -17.55 12.69 -8.51
C GLU A 74 -16.63 13.04 -9.69
N ILE A 75 -15.31 13.05 -9.49
CA ILE A 75 -14.34 13.34 -10.57
C ILE A 75 -14.20 12.19 -11.55
N ALA A 76 -14.24 10.95 -11.05
CA ALA A 76 -14.09 9.76 -11.88
C ALA A 76 -15.35 8.86 -11.75
N PRO A 77 -16.45 9.23 -12.42
CA PRO A 77 -17.67 8.42 -12.41
C PRO A 77 -17.41 6.96 -12.80
N GLY A 78 -18.04 6.05 -12.05
CA GLY A 78 -17.82 4.61 -12.20
C GLY A 78 -16.69 4.05 -11.31
N SER A 79 -15.91 4.92 -10.64
CA SER A 79 -14.98 4.47 -9.61
C SER A 79 -15.76 3.88 -8.44
N PHE A 80 -15.14 2.95 -7.72
CA PHE A 80 -15.80 2.20 -6.66
C PHE A 80 -14.98 2.26 -5.38
N TYR A 81 -15.67 2.33 -4.25
CA TYR A 81 -15.09 2.10 -2.94
C TYR A 81 -16.08 1.35 -2.05
N ASP A 82 -15.54 0.61 -1.10
CA ASP A 82 -16.29 0.05 0.03
C ASP A 82 -15.57 0.40 1.33
N LEU A 83 -16.27 1.05 2.24
CA LEU A 83 -15.73 1.54 3.51
C LEU A 83 -16.49 0.87 4.65
N CYS A 84 -15.78 0.01 5.37
CA CYS A 84 -16.29 -0.72 6.52
C CYS A 84 -15.92 -0.03 7.83
N HIS A 85 -16.90 0.05 8.73
CA HIS A 85 -16.74 0.59 10.06
C HIS A 85 -17.31 -0.38 11.10
N ASP A 86 -16.66 -0.40 12.26
CA ASP A 86 -17.17 -1.06 13.45
C ASP A 86 -17.81 -0.04 14.40
N GLU A 87 -18.60 -0.55 15.34
CA GLU A 87 -19.10 0.26 16.46
C GLU A 87 -17.96 0.72 17.36
N PHE A 88 -18.02 1.97 17.80
CA PHE A 88 -17.01 2.53 18.70
C PHE A 88 -17.52 2.48 20.15
N PHE A 89 -16.71 1.92 21.06
CA PHE A 89 -17.09 1.75 22.46
C PHE A 89 -16.18 2.57 23.40
N VAL A 90 -16.79 3.24 24.38
CA VAL A 90 -16.11 3.86 25.51
C VAL A 90 -16.55 3.13 26.78
N GLY A 91 -15.65 2.29 27.32
CA GLY A 91 -16.02 1.31 28.34
C GLY A 91 -17.04 0.31 27.78
N ASN A 92 -18.18 0.15 28.45
CA ASN A 92 -19.26 -0.75 28.01
C ASN A 92 -20.38 -0.05 27.23
N ARG A 93 -20.17 1.21 26.77
CA ARG A 93 -21.18 1.97 26.04
C ARG A 93 -20.74 2.23 24.61
N CYS A 94 -21.62 1.92 23.66
CA CYS A 94 -21.44 2.28 22.26
C CYS A 94 -21.69 3.78 22.09
N ASP A 95 -20.70 4.51 21.57
CA ASP A 95 -20.83 5.92 21.22
C ASP A 95 -21.36 6.02 19.78
N ARG A 96 -22.51 6.67 19.62
CA ARG A 96 -23.18 6.81 18.33
C ARG A 96 -22.59 7.94 17.47
N GLY A 97 -21.80 8.84 18.05
CA GLY A 97 -21.15 9.93 17.34
C GLY A 97 -19.88 9.51 16.60
N TYR A 98 -19.31 8.35 16.95
CA TYR A 98 -18.06 7.86 16.39
C TYR A 98 -18.21 6.47 15.77
N ARG A 99 -17.35 6.20 14.79
CA ARG A 99 -17.24 4.90 14.14
C ARG A 99 -15.76 4.53 14.08
N GLN A 100 -15.45 3.27 14.37
CA GLN A 100 -14.09 2.79 14.25
C GLN A 100 -13.83 2.38 12.80
N PHE A 101 -12.77 2.89 12.19
CA PHE A 101 -12.32 2.42 10.89
C PHE A 101 -11.95 0.93 10.98
N HIS A 102 -12.45 0.12 10.04
CA HIS A 102 -12.10 -1.29 9.94
C HIS A 102 -11.37 -1.59 8.64
N ARG A 103 -12.01 -1.37 7.48
CA ARG A 103 -11.41 -1.64 6.17
C ARG A 103 -11.88 -0.63 5.13
N LEU A 104 -11.04 -0.38 4.14
CA LEU A 104 -11.39 0.43 2.98
C LEU A 104 -10.82 -0.20 1.71
N PHE A 105 -11.66 -0.45 0.72
CA PHE A 105 -11.28 -0.80 -0.64
C PHE A 105 -11.59 0.36 -1.58
N TRP A 106 -10.73 0.63 -2.56
CA TRP A 106 -11.09 1.51 -3.67
C TRP A 106 -10.37 1.16 -4.97
N THR A 107 -11.02 1.50 -6.07
CA THR A 107 -10.51 1.39 -7.44
C THR A 107 -11.01 2.55 -8.29
N PHE A 108 -10.21 2.95 -9.27
CA PHE A 108 -10.55 4.02 -10.21
C PHE A 108 -11.08 3.43 -11.50
N LYS A 109 -12.20 3.95 -12.01
CA LYS A 109 -12.77 3.49 -13.28
C LYS A 109 -11.78 3.52 -14.45
N PRO A 110 -10.97 4.58 -14.64
CA PRO A 110 -9.94 4.59 -15.68
C PRO A 110 -8.92 3.43 -15.56
N CYS A 111 -8.56 3.03 -14.34
CA CYS A 111 -7.65 1.89 -14.13
C CYS A 111 -8.31 0.57 -14.49
N CYS A 112 -9.58 0.37 -14.12
CA CYS A 112 -10.36 -0.80 -14.54
C CYS A 112 -10.47 -0.88 -16.07
N ASP A 113 -10.75 0.25 -16.73
CA ASP A 113 -10.89 0.29 -18.18
C ASP A 113 -9.56 0.02 -18.90
N ALA A 114 -8.47 0.63 -18.42
CA ALA A 114 -7.13 0.44 -18.95
C ALA A 114 -6.66 -1.02 -18.84
N PHE A 115 -7.11 -1.77 -17.83
CA PHE A 115 -6.76 -3.18 -17.66
C PHE A 115 -7.18 -4.04 -18.86
N ASN A 116 -8.23 -3.67 -19.59
CA ASN A 116 -8.66 -4.40 -20.78
C ASN A 116 -7.57 -4.43 -21.87
N PHE A 117 -6.73 -3.39 -21.92
CA PHE A 117 -5.62 -3.24 -22.86
C PHE A 117 -4.25 -3.63 -22.26
N CYS A 118 -4.21 -3.92 -20.96
CA CYS A 118 -3.02 -4.39 -20.29
C CYS A 118 -2.80 -5.88 -20.53
N LYS A 119 -1.60 -6.35 -20.17
CA LYS A 119 -1.32 -7.78 -20.08
C LYS A 119 -2.34 -8.42 -19.12
N PRO A 120 -2.78 -9.67 -19.35
CA PRO A 120 -3.65 -10.40 -18.42
C PRO A 120 -2.85 -10.85 -17.18
N LEU A 121 -2.33 -9.89 -16.44
CA LEU A 121 -1.38 -10.05 -15.36
C LEU A 121 -1.78 -9.11 -14.22
N ILE A 122 -1.93 -9.66 -13.03
CA ILE A 122 -2.15 -8.88 -11.81
C ILE A 122 -1.10 -9.30 -10.79
N GLN A 123 -0.44 -8.33 -10.18
CA GLN A 123 0.47 -8.53 -9.06
C GLN A 123 -0.13 -7.90 -7.81
N VAL A 124 -0.20 -8.66 -6.72
CA VAL A 124 -0.66 -8.18 -5.41
C VAL A 124 0.47 -8.22 -4.40
N ASP A 125 0.59 -7.16 -3.61
CA ASP A 125 1.57 -7.04 -2.52
C ASP A 125 1.00 -6.23 -1.36
N GLY A 126 1.60 -6.39 -0.18
CA GLY A 126 1.22 -5.69 1.04
C GLY A 126 2.37 -4.88 1.62
N THR A 127 2.06 -3.73 2.23
CA THR A 127 3.02 -2.95 3.01
C THR A 127 2.38 -2.45 4.30
N HIS A 128 3.15 -2.49 5.39
CA HIS A 128 2.67 -2.03 6.68
C HIS A 128 2.59 -0.51 6.73
N LEU A 129 1.47 0.00 7.21
CA LEU A 129 1.31 1.41 7.50
C LEU A 129 2.07 1.74 8.78
N TYR A 130 2.84 2.84 8.73
CA TYR A 130 3.53 3.39 9.88
C TYR A 130 2.64 4.42 10.57
N GLY A 131 2.73 4.49 11.90
CA GLY A 131 2.02 5.50 12.67
C GLY A 131 1.38 4.95 13.93
N LYS A 132 0.42 5.72 14.46
CA LYS A 132 -0.37 5.35 15.64
C LYS A 132 -1.23 4.11 15.39
N TYR A 133 -1.89 4.07 14.23
CA TYR A 133 -2.74 2.96 13.82
C TYR A 133 -1.97 2.03 12.88
N ARG A 134 -1.65 0.83 13.36
CA ARG A 134 -0.93 -0.19 12.59
C ARG A 134 -1.91 -0.92 11.69
N GLY A 135 -2.00 -0.52 10.43
CA GLY A 135 -2.74 -1.23 9.39
C GLY A 135 -1.80 -1.76 8.30
N THR A 136 -2.37 -2.36 7.27
CA THR A 136 -1.64 -2.78 6.06
C THR A 136 -2.34 -2.24 4.83
N LEU A 137 -1.57 -1.64 3.93
CA LEU A 137 -2.02 -1.26 2.60
C LEU A 137 -1.68 -2.39 1.63
N LEU A 138 -2.70 -3.04 1.05
CA LEU A 138 -2.50 -3.98 -0.05
C LEU A 138 -2.82 -3.29 -1.38
N ILE A 139 -2.04 -3.59 -2.40
CA ILE A 139 -2.16 -2.96 -3.72
C ILE A 139 -2.18 -4.05 -4.78
N ALA A 140 -3.11 -3.93 -5.73
CA ALA A 140 -3.12 -4.70 -6.97
C ALA A 140 -2.58 -3.82 -8.09
N THR A 141 -1.65 -4.36 -8.86
CA THR A 141 -1.02 -3.68 -9.99
C THR A 141 -1.05 -4.57 -11.23
N THR A 142 -0.98 -3.96 -12.41
CA THR A 142 -0.82 -4.64 -13.70
C THR A 142 0.32 -4.02 -14.50
N GLN A 143 0.54 -4.52 -15.70
CA GLN A 143 1.48 -3.96 -16.67
C GLN A 143 0.82 -3.72 -18.01
N ASP A 144 1.09 -2.57 -18.60
CA ASP A 144 0.74 -2.29 -19.99
C ASP A 144 1.65 -3.06 -20.98
N GLY A 145 1.39 -2.93 -22.29
CA GLY A 145 2.21 -3.55 -23.33
C GLY A 145 3.69 -3.10 -23.33
N ASN A 146 3.99 -1.94 -22.75
CA ASN A 146 5.33 -1.36 -22.63
C ASN A 146 6.03 -1.70 -21.31
N ASN A 147 5.42 -2.54 -20.46
CA ASN A 147 5.92 -2.94 -19.14
C ASN A 147 5.89 -1.81 -18.09
N ASN A 148 5.16 -0.72 -18.34
CA ASN A 148 4.87 0.26 -17.30
C ASN A 148 3.88 -0.34 -16.30
N VAL A 149 4.07 -0.04 -15.02
CA VAL A 149 3.16 -0.51 -13.97
C VAL A 149 2.01 0.45 -13.79
N LEU A 150 0.81 -0.11 -13.74
CA LEU A 150 -0.43 0.61 -13.49
C LEU A 150 -1.07 0.06 -12.21
N PRO A 151 -1.35 0.88 -11.19
CA PRO A 151 -2.15 0.45 -10.05
C PRO A 151 -3.61 0.25 -10.46
N LEU A 152 -4.18 -0.89 -10.06
CA LEU A 152 -5.56 -1.24 -10.33
C LEU A 152 -6.46 -0.89 -9.14
N ALA A 153 -6.14 -1.39 -7.96
CA ALA A 153 -6.95 -1.21 -6.76
C ALA A 153 -6.09 -1.23 -5.50
N PHE A 154 -6.67 -0.69 -4.45
CA PHE A 154 -6.02 -0.50 -3.16
C PHE A 154 -6.95 -0.95 -2.05
N VAL A 155 -6.35 -1.37 -0.94
CA VAL A 155 -7.09 -1.71 0.25
C VAL A 155 -6.31 -1.35 1.51
N VAL A 156 -6.96 -0.72 2.49
CA VAL A 156 -6.44 -0.56 3.84
C VAL A 156 -7.17 -1.53 4.75
N VAL A 157 -6.41 -2.40 5.41
CA VAL A 157 -6.92 -3.49 6.26
C VAL A 157 -6.17 -3.55 7.59
N GLU A 158 -6.72 -4.29 8.55
CA GLU A 158 -6.13 -4.50 9.87
C GLU A 158 -4.79 -5.26 9.83
N GLY A 159 -4.55 -6.05 8.77
CA GLY A 159 -3.35 -6.84 8.59
C GLY A 159 -3.45 -7.84 7.44
N GLU A 160 -2.39 -8.62 7.20
CA GLU A 160 -2.35 -9.67 6.16
C GLU A 160 -3.06 -10.97 6.59
N THR A 161 -4.30 -10.85 7.04
CA THR A 161 -5.12 -11.98 7.50
C THR A 161 -5.81 -12.70 6.34
N LEU A 162 -6.28 -13.94 6.56
CA LEU A 162 -7.09 -14.66 5.58
C LEU A 162 -8.36 -13.90 5.19
N LEU A 163 -8.99 -13.25 6.17
CA LEU A 163 -10.21 -12.47 5.94
C LEU A 163 -9.92 -11.22 5.12
N ALA A 164 -8.83 -10.50 5.42
CA ALA A 164 -8.42 -9.33 4.66
C ALA A 164 -8.08 -9.67 3.21
N TRP A 165 -7.29 -10.73 2.97
CA TRP A 165 -6.96 -11.18 1.61
C TRP A 165 -8.18 -11.67 0.85
N SER A 166 -9.09 -12.41 1.50
CA SER A 166 -10.34 -12.85 0.88
C SER A 166 -11.24 -11.68 0.52
N TRP A 167 -11.36 -10.70 1.41
CA TRP A 167 -12.12 -9.48 1.14
C TRP A 167 -11.54 -8.70 -0.04
N PHE A 168 -10.21 -8.50 -0.06
CA PHE A 168 -9.53 -7.79 -1.15
C PHE A 168 -9.65 -8.50 -2.50
N LEU A 169 -9.36 -9.80 -2.56
CA LEU A 169 -9.41 -10.56 -3.81
C LEU A 169 -10.85 -10.73 -4.34
N SER A 170 -11.85 -10.81 -3.46
CA SER A 170 -13.26 -10.77 -3.87
C SER A 170 -13.62 -9.42 -4.51
N HIS A 171 -13.24 -8.30 -3.89
CA HIS A 171 -13.49 -6.97 -4.44
C HIS A 171 -12.75 -6.73 -5.76
N LEU A 172 -11.51 -7.22 -5.87
CA LEU A 172 -10.74 -7.14 -7.10
C LEU A 172 -11.43 -7.90 -8.24
N ARG A 173 -11.97 -9.10 -7.98
CA ARG A 173 -12.71 -9.86 -8.98
C ARG A 173 -14.04 -9.19 -9.35
N LEU A 174 -14.75 -8.64 -8.37
CA LEU A 174 -16.09 -8.08 -8.57
C LEU A 174 -16.08 -6.70 -9.24
N HIS A 175 -15.14 -5.83 -8.87
CA HIS A 175 -15.18 -4.40 -9.24
C HIS A 175 -14.08 -3.97 -10.21
N VAL A 176 -13.04 -4.79 -10.41
CA VAL A 176 -11.94 -4.45 -11.34
C VAL A 176 -12.02 -5.27 -12.62
N THR A 177 -12.22 -6.58 -12.53
CA THR A 177 -12.19 -7.42 -13.74
C THR A 177 -12.84 -8.79 -13.56
N ASN A 178 -13.70 -9.15 -14.52
CA ASN A 178 -14.20 -10.51 -14.71
C ASN A 178 -13.42 -11.30 -15.79
N LYS A 179 -12.38 -10.72 -16.41
CA LYS A 179 -11.56 -11.36 -17.45
C LYS A 179 -11.00 -12.72 -17.00
N GLU A 180 -11.05 -13.71 -17.87
CA GLU A 180 -10.48 -15.03 -17.62
C GLU A 180 -9.00 -15.11 -18.06
N GLY A 181 -8.30 -16.18 -17.67
CA GLY A 181 -6.91 -16.39 -18.02
C GLY A 181 -5.92 -15.41 -17.39
N ILE A 182 -6.28 -14.76 -16.27
CA ILE A 182 -5.38 -13.81 -15.59
C ILE A 182 -4.24 -14.55 -14.91
N CYS A 183 -2.99 -14.15 -15.14
CA CYS A 183 -1.88 -14.57 -14.29
C CYS A 183 -1.87 -13.72 -13.01
N LEU A 184 -2.16 -14.34 -11.86
CA LEU A 184 -2.08 -13.67 -10.56
C LEU A 184 -0.71 -13.96 -9.94
N ILE A 185 0.05 -12.92 -9.62
CA ILE A 185 1.34 -13.01 -8.92
C ILE A 185 1.18 -12.46 -7.51
N SER A 186 1.65 -13.19 -6.50
CA SER A 186 1.67 -12.72 -5.12
C SER A 186 2.91 -13.17 -4.35
N ASP A 187 3.09 -12.67 -3.13
CA ASP A 187 3.95 -13.33 -2.14
C ASP A 187 3.42 -14.74 -1.78
N ARG A 188 4.28 -15.56 -1.18
CA ARG A 188 4.03 -16.90 -0.65
C ARG A 188 3.36 -16.88 0.73
N HIS A 189 2.57 -15.85 1.04
CA HIS A 189 1.84 -15.79 2.30
C HIS A 189 0.72 -16.84 2.34
N ARG A 190 0.56 -17.54 3.48
CA ARG A 190 -0.41 -18.65 3.62
C ARG A 190 -1.85 -18.18 3.40
N SER A 191 -2.18 -16.99 3.92
CA SER A 191 -3.51 -16.36 3.74
C SER A 191 -3.86 -16.21 2.27
N ILE A 192 -2.94 -15.71 1.44
CA ILE A 192 -3.16 -15.51 -0.01
C ILE A 192 -3.44 -16.85 -0.70
N LYS A 193 -2.63 -17.87 -0.40
CA LYS A 193 -2.83 -19.21 -0.96
C LYS A 193 -4.20 -19.75 -0.59
N SER A 194 -4.58 -19.67 0.68
CA SER A 194 -5.89 -20.15 1.16
C SER A 194 -7.06 -19.39 0.53
N THR A 195 -6.91 -18.09 0.30
CA THR A 195 -7.91 -17.28 -0.43
C THR A 195 -8.03 -17.73 -1.88
N ILE A 196 -6.92 -17.90 -2.59
CA ILE A 196 -6.93 -18.36 -3.99
C ILE A 196 -7.48 -19.79 -4.08
N ASP A 197 -7.27 -20.59 -3.04
CA ASP A 197 -7.81 -21.95 -2.96
C ASP A 197 -9.34 -22.00 -2.77
N ASN A 198 -9.98 -20.87 -2.49
CA ASN A 198 -11.43 -20.77 -2.40
C ASN A 198 -12.04 -20.49 -3.79
N GLU A 199 -12.72 -21.49 -4.35
CA GLU A 199 -13.35 -21.42 -5.67
C GLU A 199 -14.38 -20.31 -5.81
N ALA A 200 -15.07 -19.95 -4.72
CA ALA A 200 -16.09 -18.90 -4.73
C ALA A 200 -15.52 -17.51 -5.06
N ILE A 201 -14.21 -17.29 -4.90
CA ILE A 201 -13.56 -16.00 -5.16
C ILE A 201 -13.15 -15.87 -6.63
N GLY A 202 -13.02 -16.98 -7.36
CA GLY A 202 -12.81 -16.96 -8.81
C GLY A 202 -11.37 -16.70 -9.26
N TRP A 203 -10.36 -16.97 -8.42
CA TRP A 203 -8.93 -16.86 -8.78
C TRP A 203 -8.28 -18.21 -9.16
N ARG A 204 -9.09 -19.20 -9.51
CA ARG A 204 -8.64 -20.52 -9.99
C ARG A 204 -8.87 -20.70 -11.49
N PRO A 205 -8.22 -21.68 -12.14
CA PRO A 205 -8.48 -21.98 -13.54
C PRO A 205 -9.96 -22.32 -13.77
N PRO A 206 -10.55 -21.93 -14.92
CA PRO A 206 -9.91 -21.22 -16.04
C PRO A 206 -9.76 -19.70 -15.85
N ASN A 207 -10.36 -19.14 -14.79
CA ASN A 207 -10.40 -17.70 -14.55
C ASN A 207 -9.02 -17.08 -14.30
N ALA A 208 -8.18 -17.73 -13.50
CA ALA A 208 -6.84 -17.25 -13.20
C ALA A 208 -5.84 -18.38 -12.91
N TYR A 209 -4.57 -18.06 -13.12
CA TYR A 209 -3.43 -18.93 -12.87
C TYR A 209 -2.48 -18.25 -11.87
N HIS A 210 -2.46 -18.76 -10.64
CA HIS A 210 -1.62 -18.21 -9.58
C HIS A 210 -0.15 -18.62 -9.71
N LYS A 211 0.75 -17.67 -9.47
CA LYS A 211 2.20 -17.84 -9.41
C LYS A 211 2.76 -17.07 -8.22
N TYR A 212 3.84 -17.59 -7.64
CA TYR A 212 4.59 -16.88 -6.62
C TYR A 212 5.57 -15.90 -7.24
N CYS A 213 5.71 -14.73 -6.61
CA CYS A 213 6.65 -13.71 -7.00
C CYS A 213 8.10 -14.20 -6.81
N ILE A 214 8.88 -14.22 -7.90
CA ILE A 214 10.27 -14.65 -7.85
C ILE A 214 11.13 -13.77 -6.95
N ARG A 215 10.82 -12.46 -6.83
CA ARG A 215 11.50 -11.55 -5.91
C ARG A 215 11.32 -12.00 -4.46
N HIS A 216 10.10 -12.32 -4.06
CA HIS A 216 9.80 -12.79 -2.71
C HIS A 216 10.44 -14.16 -2.44
N ILE A 217 10.33 -15.10 -3.40
CA ILE A 217 11.03 -16.39 -3.30
C ILE A 217 12.55 -16.18 -3.11
N THR A 218 13.13 -15.28 -3.89
CA THR A 218 14.57 -14.98 -3.85
C THR A 218 14.96 -14.29 -2.54
N SER A 219 14.14 -13.36 -2.05
CA SER A 219 14.36 -12.67 -0.78
C SER A 219 14.33 -13.67 0.38
N ASN A 220 13.29 -14.50 0.45
CA ASN A 220 13.14 -15.55 1.47
C ASN A 220 14.27 -16.58 1.40
N PHE A 221 14.68 -16.98 0.20
CA PHE A 221 15.85 -17.83 -0.01
C PHE A 221 17.12 -17.18 0.55
N ASN A 222 17.36 -15.91 0.24
CA ASN A 222 18.56 -15.20 0.67
C ASN A 222 18.59 -15.00 2.20
N THR A 223 17.45 -14.76 2.85
CA THR A 223 17.36 -14.69 4.31
C THR A 223 17.83 -16.00 4.97
N ARG A 224 17.52 -17.14 4.36
CA ARG A 224 17.87 -18.47 4.87
C ARG A 224 19.30 -18.91 4.53
N PHE A 225 19.71 -18.77 3.28
CA PHE A 225 20.96 -19.34 2.77
C PHE A 225 22.12 -18.33 2.71
N LYS A 226 21.81 -17.03 2.60
CA LYS A 226 22.79 -15.92 2.56
C LYS A 226 23.92 -16.09 1.52
N ASP A 227 23.65 -16.79 0.42
CA ASP A 227 24.60 -17.06 -0.66
C ASP A 227 24.21 -16.33 -1.95
N VAL A 228 25.09 -15.42 -2.39
CA VAL A 228 24.89 -14.58 -3.58
C VAL A 228 24.87 -15.40 -4.88
N LYS A 229 25.72 -16.44 -5.01
CA LYS A 229 25.81 -17.27 -6.22
C LYS A 229 24.57 -18.14 -6.36
N LEU A 230 24.10 -18.74 -5.28
CA LEU A 230 22.86 -19.52 -5.27
C LEU A 230 21.64 -18.63 -5.54
N LYS A 231 21.59 -17.44 -4.96
CA LYS A 231 20.56 -16.42 -5.25
C LYS A 231 20.51 -16.10 -6.75
N GLN A 232 21.66 -15.86 -7.39
CA GLN A 232 21.72 -15.58 -8.83
C GLN A 232 21.25 -16.76 -9.69
N LYS A 233 21.63 -18.00 -9.33
CA LYS A 233 21.14 -19.20 -10.03
C LYS A 233 19.62 -19.34 -9.92
N LEU A 234 19.06 -19.11 -8.73
CA LEU A 234 17.61 -19.14 -8.49
C LEU A 234 16.86 -18.10 -9.33
N VAL A 235 17.36 -16.85 -9.37
CA VAL A 235 16.78 -15.79 -10.20
C VAL A 235 16.82 -16.21 -11.68
N LYS A 236 17.96 -16.70 -12.19
CA LYS A 236 18.08 -17.16 -13.58
C LYS A 236 17.08 -18.27 -13.91
N LEU A 237 16.91 -19.27 -13.03
CA LEU A 237 15.94 -20.35 -13.20
C LEU A 237 14.50 -19.84 -13.18
N GLY A 238 14.16 -18.96 -12.23
CA GLY A 238 12.84 -18.37 -12.10
C GLY A 238 12.46 -17.53 -13.32
N THR A 239 13.39 -16.72 -13.82
CA THR A 239 13.23 -15.92 -15.03
C THR A 239 13.07 -16.81 -16.27
N TYR A 240 13.84 -17.89 -16.41
CA TYR A 240 13.74 -18.83 -17.53
C TYR A 240 12.38 -19.57 -17.57
N CYS A 241 11.90 -20.04 -16.42
CA CYS A 241 10.56 -20.65 -16.32
C CYS A 241 9.43 -19.64 -16.60
N TYR A 242 9.64 -18.36 -16.26
CA TYR A 242 8.72 -17.27 -16.62
C TYR A 242 8.68 -17.00 -18.13
N PHE A 243 9.85 -16.95 -18.78
CA PHE A 243 9.97 -16.74 -20.23
C PHE A 243 9.27 -17.84 -21.04
N LYS A 244 9.34 -19.10 -20.62
CA LYS A 244 8.70 -20.22 -21.34
C LYS A 244 7.16 -20.20 -21.24
N PHE A 245 6.60 -19.59 -20.20
CA PHE A 245 5.15 -19.41 -20.01
C PHE A 245 4.64 -18.08 -20.59
N LEU A 246 5.54 -17.12 -20.84
CA LEU A 246 5.26 -15.74 -21.28
C LEU A 246 6.22 -15.32 -22.40
N ASN A 247 6.25 -16.06 -23.53
CA ASN A 247 7.08 -15.72 -24.70
C ASN A 247 6.77 -14.33 -25.32
N HIS A 248 5.88 -13.52 -24.72
CA HIS A 248 5.57 -12.15 -25.14
C HIS A 248 5.74 -11.06 -24.08
N PHE A 249 6.14 -11.36 -22.83
CA PHE A 249 6.12 -10.35 -21.77
C PHE A 249 7.42 -10.28 -20.96
N LYS A 250 8.26 -9.29 -21.26
CA LYS A 250 9.37 -8.88 -20.39
C LYS A 250 8.78 -8.18 -19.16
N ILE A 251 8.89 -8.77 -17.98
CA ILE A 251 8.36 -8.18 -16.74
C ILE A 251 9.55 -7.62 -15.96
N PHE A 252 9.71 -6.29 -15.94
CA PHE A 252 10.51 -5.61 -14.92
C PHE A 252 9.66 -5.44 -13.67
N ILE A 253 10.20 -5.87 -12.54
CA ILE A 253 9.58 -5.73 -11.22
C ILE A 253 9.82 -4.28 -10.79
N VAL A 254 8.74 -3.52 -10.63
CA VAL A 254 8.81 -2.13 -10.22
C VAL A 254 9.21 -2.04 -8.75
N ASN A 255 10.31 -1.33 -8.51
CA ASN A 255 10.70 -0.78 -7.22
C ASN A 255 9.84 0.46 -6.96
N TYR A 256 8.62 0.30 -6.47
CA TYR A 256 7.93 1.37 -5.77
C TYR A 256 7.11 0.75 -4.65
N LEU A 257 7.80 0.50 -3.55
CA LEU A 257 7.45 0.80 -2.16
C LEU A 257 8.74 0.69 -1.33
#